data_AF-A0A371KKN8-F1
#
_entry.id   AF-A0A371KKN8-F1
#
_cell.length_a   1.000
_cell.length_b   1.000
_cell.length_c   1.000
_cell.angle_alpha   90.00
_cell.angle_beta   90.00
_cell.angle_gamma   90.00
#
_symmetry.space_group_name_H-M   'P 1'
#
loop_
_entity.id
_entity.type
_entity.pdbx_description
1 polymer ?
#
loop_
_entity_poly.entity_id
_entity_poly.type
_entity_poly.pdbx_seq_one_letter_code
_entity_poly.pdbx_strand_id
1 'polypeptide(L)'
;GVMLVDFQPEQLWGFVAAMVVLSVTYGLIGMLVGAVFNRLAGLWIMLILPMIDIGLFQDPLFVQSEPEWWMKLFPGYHPVRVMVDTGLTTDLDTAMSLGWGFGYLLFVGLLAIWVYYRGTRAT
;
A
#
# COMPACT_ATOMS: atom_id res chain seq x y z
N GLY A 1 8.40 13.44 18.27
CA GLY A 1 9.07 12.24 17.72
C GLY A 1 10.14 12.71 16.77
N VAL A 2 11.32 12.09 16.75
CA VAL A 2 12.53 12.58 16.05
C VAL A 2 12.26 12.91 14.56
N MET A 3 11.32 12.23 13.91
CA MET A 3 10.92 12.53 12.53
C MET A 3 10.37 13.96 12.31
N LEU A 4 9.72 14.60 13.29
CA LEU A 4 9.25 15.99 13.17
C LEU A 4 10.40 17.02 13.12
N VAL A 5 11.60 16.61 13.54
CA VAL A 5 12.79 17.47 13.65
C VAL A 5 13.72 17.26 12.46
N ASP A 6 13.81 16.04 11.91
CA ASP A 6 14.68 15.72 10.77
C ASP A 6 13.99 15.79 9.40
N PHE A 7 12.68 15.52 9.33
CA PHE A 7 11.97 15.45 8.05
C PHE A 7 10.57 16.08 8.15
N GLN A 8 10.41 17.24 7.54
CA GLN A 8 9.10 17.87 7.36
C GLN A 8 8.64 17.61 5.93
N PRO A 9 7.60 16.79 5.70
CA PRO A 9 7.08 16.60 4.36
C PRO A 9 6.53 17.93 3.84
N GLU A 10 6.84 18.26 2.59
CA GLU A 10 6.33 19.46 1.92
C GLU A 10 4.79 19.52 1.95
N GLN A 11 4.12 18.36 1.84
CA GLN A 11 2.68 18.25 1.91
C GLN A 11 2.23 17.15 2.89
N LEU A 12 2.16 17.52 4.18
CA LEU A 12 1.80 16.62 5.28
C LEU A 12 0.53 15.79 5.04
N TRP A 13 -0.55 16.40 4.55
CA TRP A 13 -1.82 15.70 4.36
C TRP A 13 -1.78 14.67 3.23
N GLY A 14 -1.08 14.98 2.14
CA GLY A 14 -0.88 14.04 1.03
C GLY A 14 -0.04 12.84 1.48
N PHE A 15 1.03 13.11 2.23
CA PHE A 15 1.91 12.10 2.81
C PHE A 15 1.13 11.15 3.74
N VAL A 16 0.39 11.70 4.70
CA VAL A 16 -0.42 10.91 5.65
C VAL A 16 -1.51 10.12 4.93
N ALA A 17 -2.20 10.71 3.95
CA ALA A 17 -3.23 10.01 3.18
C ALA A 17 -2.65 8.81 2.43
N ALA A 18 -1.50 8.97 1.76
CA ALA A 18 -0.82 7.89 1.07
C ALA A 18 -0.39 6.76 2.03
N MET A 19 0.15 7.11 3.21
CA MET A 19 0.50 6.14 4.24
C MET A 19 -0.71 5.35 4.75
N VAL A 20 -1.84 6.02 4.98
CA VAL A 20 -3.08 5.38 5.43
C VAL A 20 -3.60 4.43 4.36
N VAL A 21 -3.68 4.86 3.09
CA VAL A 21 -4.12 4.02 1.97
C VAL A 21 -3.25 2.77 1.87
N LEU A 22 -1.92 2.94 1.94
CA LEU A 22 -0.97 1.84 1.89
C LEU A 22 -1.18 0.87 3.06
N SER A 23 -1.22 1.38 4.29
CA SER A 23 -1.36 0.57 5.50
C SER A 23 -2.66 -0.21 5.54
N VAL A 24 -3.78 0.40 5.16
CA VAL A 24 -5.08 -0.27 5.14
C VAL A 24 -5.14 -1.32 4.04
N THR A 25 -4.61 -1.03 2.84
CA THR A 25 -4.54 -2.01 1.74
C THR A 25 -3.81 -3.27 2.18
N TYR A 26 -2.64 -3.07 2.78
CA TYR A 26 -1.81 -4.14 3.29
C TYR A 26 -2.45 -4.90 4.46
N GLY A 27 -3.10 -4.20 5.39
CA GLY A 27 -3.88 -4.83 6.46
C GLY A 27 -5.02 -5.71 5.94
N LEU A 28 -5.73 -5.28 4.90
CA LEU A 28 -6.80 -6.07 4.27
C LEU A 28 -6.26 -7.27 3.50
N ILE A 29 -5.12 -7.13 2.81
CA ILE A 29 -4.44 -8.27 2.17
C ILE A 29 -4.05 -9.30 3.23
N GLY A 30 -3.44 -8.88 4.35
CA GLY A 30 -3.09 -9.77 5.46
C GLY A 30 -4.31 -10.49 6.04
N MET A 31 -5.44 -9.78 6.20
CA MET A 31 -6.71 -10.36 6.63
C MET A 31 -7.21 -11.43 5.64
N LEU A 32 -7.22 -11.14 4.34
CA LEU A 32 -7.64 -12.06 3.29
C LEU A 32 -6.79 -13.33 3.28
N VAL A 33 -5.47 -13.18 3.32
CA VAL A 33 -4.55 -14.33 3.36
C VAL A 33 -4.76 -15.15 4.64
N GLY A 34 -4.92 -14.48 5.78
CA GLY A 34 -5.20 -15.15 7.06
C GLY A 34 -6.53 -15.92 7.07
N ALA A 35 -7.54 -15.42 6.36
CA ALA A 35 -8.84 -16.08 6.20
C ALA A 35 -8.79 -17.31 5.28
N VAL A 36 -7.96 -17.27 4.23
CA VAL A 36 -7.85 -18.36 3.23
C VAL A 36 -6.97 -19.51 3.73
N PHE A 37 -5.82 -19.22 4.34
CA PHE A 37 -4.85 -20.24 4.72
C PHE A 37 -4.98 -20.64 6.20
N ASN A 38 -4.59 -19.75 7.09
CA ASN A 38 -4.80 -19.73 8.54
C ASN A 38 -4.12 -18.48 9.12
N ARG A 39 -4.37 -18.16 10.39
CA ARG A 39 -3.83 -16.95 11.04
C ARG A 39 -2.29 -16.88 11.05
N LEU A 40 -1.60 -18.01 11.27
CA LEU A 40 -0.14 -18.04 11.37
C LEU A 40 0.52 -17.85 9.99
N ALA A 41 0.03 -18.55 8.98
CA ALA A 41 0.48 -18.39 7.59
C ALA A 41 0.20 -16.97 7.08
N GLY A 42 -0.98 -16.42 7.39
CA GLY A 42 -1.33 -15.04 7.08
C GLY A 42 -0.35 -14.03 7.67
N LEU A 43 0.02 -14.20 8.95
CA LEU A 43 1.01 -13.34 9.60
C LEU A 43 2.38 -13.39 8.90
N TRP A 44 2.90 -14.59 8.60
CA TRP A 44 4.20 -14.74 7.95
C TRP A 44 4.21 -14.20 6.52
N ILE A 45 3.17 -14.46 5.75
CA ILE A 45 3.03 -13.91 4.40
C ILE A 45 2.98 -12.38 4.48
N MET A 46 2.22 -11.85 5.44
CA MET A 46 2.09 -10.40 5.64
C MET A 46 3.39 -9.73 6.10
N LEU A 47 4.30 -10.47 6.74
CA LEU A 47 5.64 -9.97 7.06
C LEU A 47 6.50 -9.81 5.79
N ILE A 48 6.41 -10.78 4.88
CA ILE A 48 7.29 -10.88 3.71
C ILE A 48 6.77 -10.01 2.54
N LEU A 49 5.46 -9.97 2.33
CA LEU A 49 4.84 -9.36 1.15
C LEU A 49 5.11 -7.85 1.02
N PRO A 50 4.95 -7.02 2.07
CA PRO A 50 5.29 -5.60 2.02
C PRO A 50 6.79 -5.37 1.85
N MET A 51 7.64 -6.26 2.38
CA MET A 51 9.09 -6.16 2.24
C MET A 51 9.52 -6.38 0.79
N ILE A 52 8.90 -7.34 0.10
CA ILE A 52 9.16 -7.59 -1.32
C ILE A 52 8.63 -6.45 -2.19
N ASP A 53 7.40 -5.99 -1.96
CA ASP A 53 6.83 -4.91 -2.78
C ASP A 53 7.56 -3.58 -2.52
N ILE A 54 7.41 -3.05 -1.31
CA ILE A 54 7.86 -1.69 -0.99
C ILE A 54 9.38 -1.65 -0.84
N GLY A 55 9.95 -2.64 -0.13
CA GLY A 55 11.37 -2.65 0.21
C GLY A 55 12.31 -3.11 -0.91
N LEU A 56 11.79 -3.71 -1.99
CA LEU A 56 12.62 -4.11 -3.14
C LEU A 56 12.12 -3.50 -4.44
N PHE A 57 10.84 -3.64 -4.78
CA PHE A 57 10.35 -3.24 -6.10
C PHE A 57 10.00 -1.75 -6.21
N GLN A 58 9.51 -1.14 -5.13
CA GLN A 58 9.11 0.27 -5.12
C GLN A 58 10.12 1.20 -4.43
N ASP A 59 11.25 0.68 -3.95
CA ASP A 59 12.25 1.49 -3.27
C ASP A 59 12.92 2.47 -4.25
N PRO A 60 12.82 3.79 -4.01
CA PRO A 60 13.44 4.81 -4.86
C PRO A 60 14.97 4.70 -4.97
N LEU A 61 15.62 4.02 -4.03
CA LEU A 61 17.07 3.85 -3.99
C LEU A 61 17.57 2.80 -5.00
N PHE A 62 16.71 1.90 -5.47
CA PHE A 62 17.07 1.00 -6.57
C PHE A 62 16.91 1.72 -7.91
N VAL A 63 18.02 1.85 -8.63
CA VAL A 63 18.03 2.45 -9.96
C VAL A 63 17.23 1.57 -10.93
N GLN A 64 15.99 1.96 -11.18
CA GLN A 64 15.15 1.40 -12.24
C GLN A 64 14.88 2.51 -13.24
N SER A 65 15.39 2.36 -14.46
CA SER A 65 15.24 3.35 -15.54
C SER A 65 13.76 3.68 -15.79
N GLU A 66 12.91 2.66 -15.74
CA GLU A 66 11.45 2.74 -15.74
C GLU A 66 10.91 1.45 -15.09
N PRO A 67 9.88 1.51 -14.24
CA PRO A 67 9.27 0.30 -13.69
C PRO A 67 8.51 -0.45 -14.79
N GLU A 68 8.78 -1.74 -14.87
CA GLU A 68 8.09 -2.66 -15.76
C GLU A 68 6.58 -2.64 -15.52
N TRP A 69 5.78 -2.93 -16.56
CA TRP A 69 4.32 -2.83 -16.50
C TRP A 69 3.70 -3.65 -15.36
N TRP A 70 4.31 -4.80 -15.03
CA TRP A 70 3.84 -5.70 -13.99
C TRP A 70 4.11 -5.17 -12.58
N MET A 71 5.14 -4.34 -12.40
CA MET A 71 5.43 -3.71 -11.10
C MET A 71 4.37 -2.68 -10.73
N LYS A 72 3.67 -2.11 -11.73
CA LYS A 72 2.58 -1.15 -11.54
C LYS A 72 1.30 -1.79 -10.98
N LEU A 73 1.19 -3.12 -11.07
CA LEU A 73 0.06 -3.89 -10.54
C LEU A 73 0.15 -4.10 -9.02
N PHE A 74 1.32 -3.88 -8.43
CA PHE A 74 1.51 -4.08 -7.01
C PHE A 74 0.77 -3.03 -6.17
N PRO A 75 0.22 -3.41 -5.01
CA PRO A 75 -0.56 -2.51 -4.14
C PRO A 75 0.25 -1.28 -3.69
N GLY A 76 1.57 -1.42 -3.53
CA GLY A 76 2.46 -0.35 -3.08
C GLY A 76 2.82 0.67 -4.15
N TYR A 77 2.67 0.37 -5.44
CA TYR A 77 3.18 1.22 -6.52
C TYR A 77 2.66 2.66 -6.45
N HIS A 78 1.33 2.83 -6.44
CA HIS A 78 0.72 4.15 -6.46
C HIS A 78 0.87 4.90 -5.13
N PRO A 79 0.61 4.29 -3.95
CA PRO A 79 0.73 5.00 -2.68
C PRO A 79 2.17 5.41 -2.36
N VAL A 80 3.17 4.57 -2.67
CA VAL A 80 4.58 4.90 -2.40
C VAL A 80 5.04 6.08 -3.23
N ARG A 81 4.63 6.17 -4.51
CA ARG A 81 4.93 7.33 -5.36
C ARG A 81 4.33 8.63 -4.82
N VAL A 82 3.07 8.60 -4.38
CA VAL A 82 2.43 9.77 -3.77
C VAL A 82 3.13 10.14 -2.46
N MET A 83 3.51 9.17 -1.65
CA MET A 83 4.23 9.39 -0.39
C MET A 83 5.61 10.04 -0.62
N VAL A 84 6.36 9.58 -1.61
CA VAL A 84 7.68 10.14 -1.96
C VAL A 84 7.53 11.55 -2.55
N ASP A 85 6.58 11.74 -3.47
CA ASP A 85 6.31 13.04 -4.10
C ASP A 85 5.89 14.08 -3.04
N THR A 86 4.82 13.81 -2.28
CA THR A 86 4.35 14.71 -1.22
C THR A 86 5.33 14.92 -0.07
N GLY A 87 6.32 14.04 0.06
CA GLY A 87 7.42 14.19 1.00
C GLY A 87 8.53 15.12 0.52
N LEU A 88 8.74 15.24 -0.80
CA LEU A 88 9.91 15.90 -1.40
C LEU A 88 9.55 17.10 -2.31
N THR A 89 8.30 17.24 -2.73
CA THR A 89 7.86 18.27 -3.69
C THR A 89 6.56 18.94 -3.23
N THR A 90 6.38 20.20 -3.64
CA THR A 90 5.13 20.96 -3.44
C THR A 90 4.12 20.80 -4.58
N ASP A 91 4.58 20.42 -5.77
CA ASP A 91 3.72 20.23 -6.95
C ASP A 91 3.17 18.80 -6.99
N LEU A 92 1.85 18.66 -6.91
CA LEU A 92 1.15 17.37 -6.95
C LEU A 92 0.95 16.88 -8.38
N ASP A 93 2.02 16.48 -9.06
CA ASP A 93 1.89 15.78 -10.35
C ASP A 93 1.31 14.37 -10.16
N THR A 94 1.33 13.84 -8.94
CA THR A 94 0.95 12.45 -8.63
C THR A 94 -0.47 12.29 -8.04
N ALA A 95 -1.28 13.36 -7.98
CA ALA A 95 -2.64 13.32 -7.42
C ALA A 95 -3.54 12.25 -8.06
N MET A 96 -3.37 12.01 -9.36
CA MET A 96 -4.10 10.96 -10.09
C MET A 96 -3.72 9.55 -9.61
N SER A 97 -2.48 9.32 -9.16
CA SER A 97 -2.05 8.05 -8.58
C SER A 97 -2.68 7.79 -7.21
N LEU A 98 -2.99 8.84 -6.44
CA LEU A 98 -3.73 8.65 -5.19
C LEU A 98 -5.13 8.08 -5.47
N GLY A 99 -5.77 8.54 -6.54
CA GLY A 99 -7.03 7.97 -7.03
C GLY A 99 -6.92 6.48 -7.37
N TRP A 100 -5.84 6.07 -8.05
CA TRP A 100 -5.56 4.65 -8.31
C TRP A 100 -5.33 3.85 -7.02
N GLY A 101 -4.59 4.40 -6.06
CA GLY A 101 -4.39 3.80 -4.75
C GLY A 101 -5.72 3.58 -3.99
N PHE A 102 -6.60 4.58 -3.99
CA PHE A 102 -7.95 4.45 -3.43
C PHE A 102 -8.80 3.42 -4.19
N GLY A 103 -8.70 3.37 -5.53
CA GLY A 103 -9.38 2.36 -6.35
C GLY A 103 -8.93 0.94 -6.00
N TYR A 104 -7.62 0.73 -5.81
CA TYR A 104 -7.05 -0.54 -5.38
C TYR A 104 -7.55 -0.91 -3.98
N LEU A 105 -7.52 0.04 -3.03
CA LEU A 105 -8.02 -0.15 -1.68
C LEU A 105 -9.51 -0.55 -1.68
N LEU A 106 -10.34 0.13 -2.47
CA LEU A 106 -11.75 -0.19 -2.63
C LEU A 106 -11.95 -1.60 -3.17
N PHE A 107 -11.19 -1.99 -4.19
CA PHE A 107 -11.25 -3.33 -4.77
C PHE A 107 -10.91 -4.41 -3.72
N VAL A 108 -9.80 -4.25 -2.99
CA VAL A 108 -9.40 -5.18 -1.92
C VAL A 108 -10.41 -5.20 -0.77
N GLY A 109 -10.95 -4.03 -0.40
CA GLY A 109 -11.97 -3.91 0.64
C GLY A 109 -13.26 -4.65 0.28
N LEU A 110 -13.76 -4.50 -0.95
CA LEU A 110 -14.92 -5.23 -1.45
C LEU A 110 -14.66 -6.75 -1.47
N LEU A 111 -13.46 -7.17 -1.87
CA LEU A 111 -13.08 -8.58 -1.86
C LEU A 111 -13.02 -9.14 -0.43
N ALA A 112 -12.44 -8.42 0.52
CA ALA A 112 -12.39 -8.79 1.93
C ALA A 112 -13.79 -8.94 2.52
N ILE A 113 -14.67 -7.97 2.27
CA ILE A 113 -16.08 -8.01 2.65
C ILE A 113 -16.74 -9.27 2.07
N TRP A 114 -16.60 -9.51 0.78
CA TRP A 114 -17.23 -10.65 0.10
C TRP A 114 -16.77 -12.01 0.65
N VAL A 115 -15.45 -12.21 0.84
CA VAL A 115 -14.89 -13.45 1.40
C VAL A 115 -15.45 -13.68 2.80
N TYR A 116 -15.49 -12.64 3.64
CA TYR A 116 -15.97 -12.75 5.01
C TYR A 116 -17.47 -13.03 5.09
N TYR A 117 -18.28 -12.38 4.24
CA TYR A 117 -19.72 -12.65 4.13
C TYR A 117 -20.01 -14.09 3.67
N ARG A 118 -19.18 -14.66 2.79
CA ARG A 118 -19.33 -16.07 2.39
C ARG A 118 -18.93 -17.03 3.49
N GLY A 119 -17.82 -16.76 4.19
CA GLY A 119 -17.34 -17.61 5.28
C GLY A 119 -18.32 -17.67 6.46
N THR A 120 -18.93 -16.53 6.81
CA THR A 120 -19.89 -16.44 7.93
C THR A 120 -21.26 -17.04 7.63
N ARG A 121 -21.65 -17.17 6.36
CA ARG A 121 -22.91 -17.83 5.96
C ARG A 121 -22.80 -19.35 5.84
N ALA A 122 -21.59 -19.88 5.79
CA ALA A 122 -21.33 -21.31 5.64
C ALA A 122 -21.20 -22.07 6.98
N THR A 123 -21.25 -21.35 8.10
CA THR A 123 -21.35 -21.88 9.48
C THR A 123 -22.75 -21.71 10.02
#